data_AF-A0A380E5I9-F1
#
_entry.id   AF-A0A380E5I9-F1
#
_cell.length_a   1.000
_cell.length_b   1.000
_cell.length_c   1.000
_cell.angle_alpha   90.00
_cell.angle_beta   90.00
_cell.angle_gamma   90.00
#
_symmetry.space_group_name_H-M   'P 1'
#
loop_
_entity.id
_entity.type
_entity.pdbx_description
1 polymer ?
#
loop_
_entity_poly.entity_id
_entity_poly.type
_entity_poly.pdbx_seq_one_letter_code
_entity_poly.pdbx_strand_id
1 'polypeptide(L)'
;MLTNSEEAYADVGVQNLRNYYGSYEFIDLKNQSDKNNPQSHQLEYEVEGKALYSQLSSEHDVKRLKSQKVDIFGIPYTGITQNVEYIYGGITLSNDYLDNARNIPINLWINGQHKTISTDRVSTNKKQVTAQEIDVKLRRYLQEEYNIYGHNKTNKGREYGNESKFNSGFDKGNVIFHLNNGTQFSYDLFYTGHGQPEDFLKVYNDNKTIDSENFHLDVDLSLSKTI
;
A
#
# COMPACT_ATOMS: atom_id res chain seq x y z
N MET A 1 5.76 44.18 -18.00
CA MET A 1 6.33 42.85 -17.71
C MET A 1 5.36 42.17 -16.75
N LEU A 2 4.59 41.21 -17.25
CA LEU A 2 3.73 40.37 -16.42
C LEU A 2 4.62 39.22 -15.93
N THR A 3 4.83 39.16 -14.62
CA THR A 3 5.43 38.00 -13.96
C THR A 3 4.42 36.87 -14.07
N ASN A 4 4.64 35.96 -15.03
CA ASN A 4 3.96 34.67 -15.02
C ASN A 4 4.45 33.96 -13.75
N SER A 5 3.55 33.85 -12.77
CA SER A 5 3.67 32.86 -11.71
C SER A 5 3.87 31.51 -12.38
N GLU A 6 5.06 30.93 -12.22
CA GLU A 6 5.24 29.49 -12.39
C GLU A 6 4.41 28.81 -11.29
N GLU A 7 3.10 28.71 -11.52
CA GLU A 7 2.31 27.62 -11.00
C GLU A 7 2.85 26.36 -11.67
N ALA A 8 3.95 25.84 -11.13
CA ALA A 8 4.40 24.50 -11.43
C ALA A 8 3.19 23.60 -11.18
N TYR A 9 2.61 23.05 -12.25
CA TYR A 9 1.58 22.02 -12.17
C TYR A 9 2.16 20.93 -11.26
N ALA A 10 1.70 20.89 -10.00
CA ALA A 10 2.14 19.89 -9.08
C ALA A 10 1.76 18.53 -9.67
N ASP A 11 2.76 17.67 -9.90
CA ASP A 11 2.56 16.32 -10.42
C ASP A 11 1.47 15.64 -9.57
N VAL A 12 0.29 15.43 -10.18
CA VAL A 12 -0.88 14.89 -9.49
C VAL A 12 -0.59 13.52 -8.89
N GLY A 13 0.30 12.76 -9.52
CA GLY A 13 0.77 11.48 -9.02
C GLY A 13 1.57 11.62 -7.73
N VAL A 14 2.43 12.63 -7.63
CA VAL A 14 3.17 12.94 -6.39
C VAL A 14 2.19 13.26 -5.24
N GLN A 15 1.20 14.11 -5.50
CA GLN A 15 0.21 14.47 -4.50
C GLN A 15 -0.65 13.28 -4.09
N ASN A 16 -1.18 12.53 -5.06
CA ASN A 16 -2.03 11.38 -4.80
C ASN A 16 -1.27 10.27 -4.08
N LEU A 17 -0.05 9.94 -4.48
CA LEU A 17 0.75 8.90 -3.81
C LEU A 17 0.99 9.27 -2.33
N ARG A 18 1.35 10.54 -2.05
CA ARG A 18 1.47 11.06 -0.68
C ARG A 18 0.17 10.94 0.08
N ASN A 19 -0.95 11.35 -0.52
CA ASN A 19 -2.24 11.37 0.16
C ASN A 19 -2.69 9.94 0.49
N TYR A 20 -2.72 9.04 -0.50
CA TYR A 20 -3.23 7.68 -0.36
C TYR A 20 -2.37 6.80 0.55
N TYR A 21 -1.04 6.83 0.45
CA TYR A 21 -0.18 6.03 1.33
C TYR A 21 0.19 6.74 2.63
N GLY A 22 0.25 8.07 2.65
CA GLY A 22 0.73 8.83 3.82
C GLY A 22 -0.34 9.22 4.83
N SER A 23 -1.59 9.43 4.42
CA SER A 23 -2.64 9.93 5.32
C SER A 23 -4.05 9.38 5.11
N TYR A 24 -4.37 8.87 3.92
CA TYR A 24 -5.71 8.38 3.60
C TYR A 24 -6.07 7.16 4.45
N GLU A 25 -7.29 7.08 4.95
CA GLU A 25 -7.70 5.97 5.81
C GLU A 25 -7.71 4.65 5.05
N PHE A 26 -7.13 3.62 5.67
CA PHE A 26 -7.19 2.26 5.15
C PHE A 26 -8.49 1.62 5.60
N ILE A 27 -9.04 0.76 4.76
CA ILE A 27 -10.09 -0.17 5.16
C ILE A 27 -9.43 -1.32 5.93
N ASP A 28 -10.00 -1.70 7.06
CA ASP A 28 -9.70 -2.95 7.78
C ASP A 28 -11.02 -3.55 8.29
N LEU A 29 -11.61 -4.40 7.46
CA LEU A 29 -12.89 -5.03 7.74
C LEU A 29 -12.68 -6.50 8.06
N LYS A 30 -13.42 -6.99 9.04
CA LYS A 30 -13.37 -8.38 9.50
C LYS A 30 -14.66 -9.10 9.19
N ASN A 31 -14.56 -10.40 8.88
CA ASN A 31 -15.71 -11.31 8.83
C ASN A 31 -16.84 -10.86 7.86
N GLN A 32 -16.46 -10.26 6.75
CA GLN A 32 -17.35 -9.79 5.71
C GLN A 32 -17.89 -10.95 4.87
N SER A 33 -19.12 -10.79 4.38
CA SER A 33 -19.73 -11.69 3.39
C SER A 33 -19.93 -10.93 2.10
N ASP A 34 -19.58 -11.55 0.98
CA ASP A 34 -19.87 -10.95 -0.30
C ASP A 34 -21.39 -10.93 -0.57
N LYS A 35 -21.82 -9.98 -1.40
CA LYS A 35 -23.23 -9.81 -1.82
C LYS A 35 -23.65 -10.76 -2.95
N ASN A 36 -22.83 -11.76 -3.28
CA ASN A 36 -23.04 -12.75 -4.34
C ASN A 36 -23.19 -12.15 -5.75
N ASN A 37 -22.48 -11.05 -6.03
CA ASN A 37 -22.45 -10.40 -7.33
C ASN A 37 -22.04 -11.39 -8.46
N PRO A 38 -22.71 -11.43 -9.62
CA PRO A 38 -22.41 -12.36 -10.71
C PRO A 38 -21.10 -12.09 -11.48
N GLN A 39 -20.43 -10.96 -11.26
CA GLN A 39 -19.20 -10.59 -11.97
C GLN A 39 -18.03 -11.56 -11.66
N SER A 40 -17.22 -11.88 -12.67
CA SER A 40 -16.12 -12.86 -12.54
C SER A 40 -14.80 -12.28 -12.06
N HIS A 41 -14.66 -10.95 -12.03
CA HIS A 41 -13.42 -10.23 -11.72
C HIS A 41 -13.53 -9.33 -10.50
N GLN A 42 -14.62 -9.45 -9.73
CA GLN A 42 -14.80 -8.67 -8.50
C GLN A 42 -15.69 -9.37 -7.48
N LEU A 43 -15.53 -8.96 -6.22
CA LEU A 43 -16.41 -9.28 -5.10
C LEU A 43 -17.02 -7.99 -4.56
N GLU A 44 -18.26 -8.06 -4.12
CA GLU A 44 -19.03 -6.89 -3.66
C GLU A 44 -19.33 -7.00 -2.16
N TYR A 45 -19.08 -5.91 -1.44
CA TYR A 45 -19.34 -5.77 -0.02
C TYR A 45 -20.08 -4.46 0.23
N GLU A 46 -20.64 -4.31 1.44
CA GLU A 46 -21.27 -3.06 1.87
C GLU A 46 -20.52 -2.51 3.08
N VAL A 47 -20.09 -1.26 2.97
CA VAL A 47 -19.29 -0.56 3.98
C VAL A 47 -19.93 0.80 4.20
N GLU A 48 -20.45 1.03 5.41
CA GLU A 48 -21.09 2.30 5.79
C GLU A 48 -22.18 2.76 4.80
N GLY A 49 -22.95 1.82 4.24
CA GLY A 49 -24.01 2.10 3.28
C GLY A 49 -23.54 2.38 1.84
N LYS A 50 -22.23 2.26 1.56
CA LYS A 50 -21.65 2.29 0.21
C LYS A 50 -21.34 0.88 -0.28
N ALA A 51 -21.37 0.70 -1.59
CA ALA A 51 -20.85 -0.51 -2.21
C ALA A 51 -19.33 -0.45 -2.30
N LEU A 52 -18.64 -1.49 -1.84
CA LEU A 52 -17.21 -1.68 -2.02
C LEU A 52 -16.99 -2.85 -2.98
N TYR A 53 -16.35 -2.60 -4.11
CA TYR A 53 -15.94 -3.63 -5.05
C TYR A 53 -14.45 -3.92 -4.91
N SER A 54 -14.12 -5.13 -4.47
CA SER A 54 -12.76 -5.64 -4.57
C SER A 54 -12.54 -6.26 -5.93
N GLN A 55 -11.62 -5.72 -6.71
CA GLN A 55 -11.28 -6.19 -8.06
C GLN A 55 -10.07 -7.11 -8.01
N LEU A 56 -10.18 -8.27 -8.68
CA LEU A 56 -9.14 -9.29 -8.75
C LEU A 56 -8.83 -9.62 -10.22
N SER A 57 -7.56 -9.86 -10.52
CA SER A 57 -7.12 -10.29 -11.86
C SER A 57 -7.43 -11.76 -12.16
N SER A 58 -7.75 -12.54 -11.13
CA SER A 58 -7.89 -14.00 -11.18
C SER A 58 -9.34 -14.42 -10.91
N GLU A 59 -10.02 -14.96 -11.93
CA GLU A 59 -11.36 -15.53 -11.76
C GLU A 59 -11.37 -16.72 -10.79
N HIS A 60 -10.24 -17.43 -10.69
CA HIS A 60 -10.07 -18.52 -9.73
C HIS A 60 -10.15 -18.00 -8.29
N ASP A 61 -9.50 -16.87 -8.00
CA ASP A 61 -9.56 -16.26 -6.66
C ASP A 61 -10.94 -15.73 -6.34
N VAL A 62 -11.63 -15.11 -7.30
CA VAL A 62 -13.03 -14.71 -7.13
C VAL A 62 -13.89 -15.91 -6.76
N LYS A 63 -13.81 -17.01 -7.51
CA LYS A 63 -14.58 -18.24 -7.23
C LYS A 63 -14.26 -18.84 -5.88
N ARG A 64 -12.98 -18.85 -5.48
CA ARG A 64 -12.52 -19.39 -4.19
C ARG A 64 -13.02 -18.57 -2.99
N LEU A 65 -13.05 -17.25 -3.13
CA LEU A 65 -13.41 -16.32 -2.05
C LEU A 65 -14.91 -16.03 -1.99
N LYS A 66 -15.64 -16.25 -3.09
CA LYS A 66 -17.09 -16.08 -3.14
C LYS A 66 -17.79 -16.99 -2.14
N SER A 67 -18.82 -16.45 -1.50
CA SER A 67 -19.60 -17.04 -0.41
C SER A 67 -18.79 -17.42 0.84
N GLN A 68 -17.51 -17.03 0.93
CA GLN A 68 -16.71 -17.21 2.14
C GLN A 68 -16.82 -16.01 3.08
N LYS A 69 -16.46 -16.22 4.34
CA LYS A 69 -16.17 -15.13 5.28
C LYS A 69 -14.75 -14.63 5.06
N VAL A 70 -14.61 -13.34 4.84
CA VAL A 70 -13.33 -12.73 4.47
C VAL A 70 -13.01 -11.46 5.27
N ASP A 71 -11.72 -11.24 5.44
CA ASP A 71 -11.15 -9.98 5.89
C ASP A 71 -10.73 -9.15 4.68
N ILE A 72 -10.93 -7.84 4.75
CA ILE A 72 -10.58 -6.89 3.70
C ILE A 72 -9.65 -5.83 4.30
N PHE A 73 -8.44 -5.71 3.76
CA PHE A 73 -7.49 -4.66 4.13
C PHE A 73 -6.89 -3.99 2.91
N GLY A 74 -6.87 -2.65 2.90
CA GLY A 74 -6.08 -1.89 1.93
C GLY A 74 -6.59 -0.47 1.73
N ILE A 75 -6.27 0.10 0.58
CA ILE A 75 -6.61 1.48 0.23
C ILE A 75 -7.79 1.45 -0.76
N PRO A 76 -8.98 1.94 -0.39
CA PRO A 76 -10.04 2.12 -1.35
C PRO A 76 -9.82 3.41 -2.16
N TYR A 77 -10.47 3.51 -3.31
CA TYR A 77 -10.59 4.75 -4.08
C TYR A 77 -12.03 4.90 -4.58
N THR A 78 -12.51 6.14 -4.66
CA THR A 78 -13.87 6.43 -5.08
C THR A 78 -14.02 6.21 -6.59
N GLY A 79 -15.10 5.52 -6.97
CA GLY A 79 -15.48 5.35 -8.36
C GLY A 79 -16.09 6.60 -8.98
N ILE A 80 -16.67 6.44 -10.18
CA ILE A 80 -17.40 7.50 -10.89
C ILE A 80 -18.59 8.02 -10.04
N THR A 81 -19.20 7.16 -9.23
CA THR A 81 -20.31 7.51 -8.33
C THR A 81 -19.84 7.52 -6.88
N GLN A 82 -20.26 8.55 -6.12
CA GLN A 82 -19.83 8.75 -4.72
C GLN A 82 -20.26 7.62 -3.75
N ASN A 83 -21.24 6.79 -4.15
CA ASN A 83 -21.74 5.66 -3.36
C ASN A 83 -21.02 4.34 -3.66
N VAL A 84 -19.98 4.39 -4.50
CA VAL A 84 -19.21 3.21 -4.91
C VAL A 84 -17.72 3.47 -4.67
N GLU A 85 -17.11 2.56 -3.94
CA GLU A 85 -15.66 2.50 -3.72
C GLU A 85 -15.11 1.22 -4.33
N TYR A 86 -13.86 1.31 -4.77
CA TYR A 86 -13.11 0.20 -5.34
C TYR A 86 -11.85 -0.04 -4.54
N ILE A 87 -11.44 -1.30 -4.45
CA ILE A 87 -10.15 -1.72 -3.90
C ILE A 87 -9.60 -2.80 -4.82
N TYR A 88 -8.29 -2.82 -5.04
CA TYR A 88 -7.65 -3.93 -5.75
C TYR A 88 -7.20 -4.99 -4.75
N GLY A 89 -7.71 -6.22 -4.88
CA GLY A 89 -7.40 -7.30 -3.96
C GLY A 89 -7.77 -6.97 -2.52
N GLY A 90 -6.81 -7.15 -1.61
CA GLY A 90 -6.97 -6.88 -0.18
C GLY A 90 -7.74 -7.94 0.59
N ILE A 91 -8.04 -9.11 -0.01
CA ILE A 91 -8.92 -10.13 0.58
C ILE A 91 -8.13 -11.32 1.11
N THR A 92 -8.46 -11.73 2.34
CA THR A 92 -8.00 -12.96 3.00
C THR A 92 -9.18 -13.69 3.63
N LEU A 93 -9.07 -15.01 3.85
CA LEU A 93 -10.10 -15.74 4.60
C LEU A 93 -10.13 -15.27 6.05
N SER A 94 -11.32 -15.04 6.61
CA SER A 94 -11.47 -14.68 8.02
C SER A 94 -11.22 -15.87 8.94
N ASN A 95 -10.96 -15.58 10.21
CA ASN A 95 -10.76 -16.56 11.29
C ASN A 95 -9.50 -17.43 11.12
N ASP A 96 -8.56 -17.03 10.27
CA ASP A 96 -7.23 -17.62 10.17
C ASP A 96 -6.16 -16.66 10.68
N TYR A 97 -6.04 -16.60 12.01
CA TYR A 97 -5.17 -15.68 12.72
C TYR A 97 -4.09 -16.40 13.53
N LEU A 98 -2.97 -15.72 13.72
CA LEU A 98 -1.96 -16.01 14.73
C LEU A 98 -2.48 -15.67 16.12
N ASP A 99 -1.94 -16.32 17.15
CA ASP A 99 -2.28 -16.04 18.55
C ASP A 99 -1.90 -14.60 18.95
N ASN A 100 -0.81 -14.08 18.38
CA ASN A 100 -0.33 -12.72 18.60
C ASN A 100 0.02 -12.05 17.27
N ALA A 101 -0.12 -10.73 17.22
CA ALA A 101 0.37 -9.97 16.07
C ALA A 101 1.89 -10.13 15.93
N ARG A 102 2.35 -10.43 14.71
CA ARG A 102 3.76 -10.50 14.35
C ARG A 102 4.19 -9.15 13.76
N ASN A 103 5.18 -8.52 14.38
CA ASN A 103 5.89 -7.40 13.76
C ASN A 103 6.77 -7.93 12.65
N ILE A 104 6.59 -7.42 11.43
CA ILE A 104 7.37 -7.87 10.28
C ILE A 104 8.78 -7.26 10.40
N PRO A 105 9.86 -8.07 10.34
CA PRO A 105 11.22 -7.53 10.31
C PRO A 105 11.45 -6.73 9.03
N ILE A 106 12.09 -5.56 9.16
CA ILE A 106 12.41 -4.66 8.05
C ILE A 106 13.91 -4.38 8.08
N ASN A 107 14.64 -4.78 7.05
CA ASN A 107 15.98 -4.30 6.80
C ASN A 107 15.88 -3.07 5.90
N LEU A 108 16.32 -1.92 6.39
CA LEU A 108 16.17 -0.63 5.73
C LEU A 108 17.55 -0.05 5.39
N TRP A 109 17.76 0.24 4.10
CA TRP A 109 18.90 0.96 3.58
C TRP A 109 18.48 2.37 3.18
N ILE A 110 19.10 3.37 3.80
CA ILE A 110 18.90 4.79 3.44
C ILE A 110 20.24 5.32 2.92
N ASN A 111 20.28 5.69 1.64
CA ASN A 111 21.51 6.13 0.97
C ASN A 111 22.68 5.14 1.17
N GLY A 112 22.38 3.84 1.14
CA GLY A 112 23.33 2.74 1.34
C GLY A 112 23.65 2.40 2.81
N GLN A 113 23.14 3.16 3.78
CA GLN A 113 23.34 2.87 5.21
C GLN A 113 22.25 1.95 5.74
N HIS A 114 22.65 0.80 6.28
CA HIS A 114 21.75 -0.24 6.77
C HIS A 114 21.31 -0.05 8.22
N LYS A 115 20.04 -0.38 8.52
CA LYS A 115 19.52 -0.64 9.87
C LYS A 115 18.37 -1.64 9.83
N THR A 116 18.21 -2.40 10.90
CA THR A 116 17.06 -3.30 11.08
C THR A 116 16.02 -2.66 11.99
N ILE A 117 14.75 -2.77 11.60
CA ILE A 117 13.59 -2.19 12.28
C ILE A 117 12.56 -3.30 12.54
N SER A 118 11.92 -3.24 13.70
CA SER A 118 10.71 -4.00 14.01
C SER A 118 9.77 -3.11 14.81
N THR A 119 8.52 -3.00 14.36
CA THR A 119 7.50 -2.12 14.95
C THR A 119 6.11 -2.73 14.79
N ASP A 120 5.26 -2.49 15.78
CA ASP A 120 3.83 -2.81 15.76
C ASP A 120 3.06 -2.09 14.64
N ARG A 121 3.59 -0.97 14.13
CA ARG A 121 3.01 -0.21 13.01
C ARG A 121 3.08 -0.95 11.67
N VAL A 122 3.98 -1.92 11.55
CA VAL A 122 4.09 -2.83 10.40
C VAL A 122 3.98 -4.26 10.92
N SER A 123 2.78 -4.60 11.39
CA SER A 123 2.46 -5.90 11.96
C SER A 123 1.16 -6.46 11.39
N THR A 124 0.97 -7.76 11.55
CA THR A 124 -0.30 -8.43 11.25
C THR A 124 -0.52 -9.60 12.19
N ASN A 125 -1.77 -9.92 12.48
CA ASN A 125 -2.15 -11.14 13.17
C ASN A 125 -2.77 -12.17 12.21
N LYS A 126 -2.85 -11.92 10.90
CA LYS A 126 -3.35 -12.92 9.95
C LYS A 126 -2.27 -13.97 9.70
N LYS A 127 -2.64 -15.25 9.56
CA LYS A 127 -1.66 -16.27 9.12
C LYS A 127 -1.30 -16.10 7.66
N GLN A 128 -2.30 -15.86 6.82
CA GLN A 128 -2.12 -15.44 5.43
C GLN A 128 -2.47 -13.96 5.33
N VAL A 129 -1.48 -13.11 5.07
CA VAL A 129 -1.64 -11.66 4.93
C VAL A 129 -1.48 -11.25 3.48
N THR A 130 -2.20 -10.21 3.02
CA THR A 130 -1.96 -9.67 1.68
C THR A 130 -0.66 -8.87 1.65
N ALA A 131 0.05 -8.92 0.52
CA ALA A 131 1.20 -8.04 0.29
C ALA A 131 0.80 -6.56 0.39
N GLN A 132 -0.42 -6.23 -0.06
CA GLN A 132 -1.01 -4.90 0.07
C GLN A 132 -1.07 -4.42 1.53
N GLU A 133 -1.57 -5.24 2.47
CA GLU A 133 -1.67 -4.83 3.87
C GLU A 133 -0.32 -4.43 4.45
N ILE A 134 0.71 -5.22 4.16
CA ILE A 134 2.05 -4.99 4.67
C ILE A 134 2.71 -3.78 4.00
N ASP A 135 2.63 -3.68 2.67
CA ASP A 135 3.20 -2.55 1.93
C ASP A 135 2.55 -1.23 2.37
N VAL A 136 1.22 -1.18 2.41
CA VAL A 136 0.46 0.01 2.81
C VAL A 136 0.84 0.48 4.23
N LYS A 137 0.95 -0.44 5.19
CA LYS A 137 1.44 -0.15 6.55
C LYS A 137 2.90 0.34 6.54
N LEU A 138 3.76 -0.32 5.76
CA LEU A 138 5.16 0.07 5.60
C LEU A 138 5.29 1.49 5.04
N ARG A 139 4.62 1.83 3.93
CA ARG A 139 4.75 3.16 3.32
C ARG A 139 4.25 4.27 4.25
N ARG A 140 3.21 3.99 5.05
CA ARG A 140 2.77 4.92 6.10
C ARG A 140 3.84 5.13 7.17
N TYR A 141 4.42 4.03 7.67
CA TYR A 141 5.54 4.09 8.61
C TYR A 141 6.72 4.88 8.04
N LEU A 142 7.12 4.60 6.80
CA LEU A 142 8.24 5.29 6.14
C LEU A 142 7.94 6.77 5.93
N GLN A 143 6.70 7.15 5.59
CA GLN A 143 6.29 8.53 5.46
C GLN A 143 6.36 9.28 6.80
N GLU A 144 5.92 8.66 7.88
CA GLU A 144 5.92 9.30 9.20
C GLU A 144 7.33 9.42 9.79
N GLU A 145 8.21 8.42 9.59
CA GLU A 145 9.56 8.43 10.16
C GLU A 145 10.62 9.11 9.27
N TYR A 146 10.50 8.97 7.95
CA TYR A 146 11.52 9.42 6.99
C TYR A 146 11.00 10.44 5.98
N ASN A 147 9.72 10.81 6.04
CA ASN A 147 9.12 11.83 5.16
C ASN A 147 9.31 11.49 3.67
N ILE A 148 9.21 10.21 3.28
CA ILE A 148 9.59 9.73 1.94
C ILE A 148 8.84 10.44 0.79
N TYR A 149 7.60 10.85 1.03
CA TYR A 149 6.77 11.59 0.07
C TYR A 149 6.68 13.09 0.38
N GLY A 150 7.42 13.60 1.35
CA GLY A 150 7.39 15.01 1.76
C GLY A 150 6.12 15.39 2.53
N HIS A 151 6.15 16.57 3.15
CA HIS A 151 5.00 17.16 3.86
C HIS A 151 4.33 16.26 4.94
N ASN A 152 5.08 15.44 5.67
CA ASN A 152 4.55 14.62 6.77
C ASN A 152 4.05 15.42 8.01
N LYS A 153 4.12 16.76 7.97
CA LYS A 153 3.69 17.70 9.03
C LYS A 153 4.45 17.54 10.36
N THR A 154 5.60 16.87 10.37
CA THR A 154 6.46 16.73 11.56
C THR A 154 7.88 17.24 11.29
N ASN A 155 8.78 17.06 12.25
CA ASN A 155 10.22 17.30 12.09
C ASN A 155 11.00 16.03 11.68
N LYS A 156 10.35 14.86 11.66
CA LYS A 156 11.00 13.59 11.31
C LYS A 156 11.29 13.53 9.81
N GLY A 157 12.49 13.08 9.44
CA GLY A 157 12.91 12.90 8.06
C GLY A 157 13.36 14.17 7.34
N ARG A 158 13.44 15.32 8.03
CA ARG A 158 13.93 16.57 7.44
C ARG A 158 15.44 16.57 7.19
N GLU A 159 16.17 15.77 7.96
CA GLU A 159 17.61 15.56 7.83
C GLU A 159 18.01 14.98 6.46
N TYR A 160 17.07 14.37 5.73
CA TYR A 160 17.30 13.84 4.39
C TYR A 160 17.10 14.89 3.28
N GLY A 161 16.71 16.12 3.62
CA GLY A 161 16.50 17.20 2.65
C GLY A 161 15.13 17.15 1.96
N ASN A 162 14.99 17.97 0.91
CA ASN A 162 13.74 18.20 0.20
C ASN A 162 13.91 18.38 -1.32
N GLU A 163 15.00 17.82 -1.84
CA GLU A 163 15.47 18.03 -3.22
C GLU A 163 14.64 17.26 -4.26
N SER A 164 13.91 16.22 -3.85
CA SER A 164 13.11 15.40 -4.76
C SER A 164 11.86 16.13 -5.25
N LYS A 165 11.25 15.63 -6.34
CA LYS A 165 9.93 16.09 -6.80
C LYS A 165 8.81 15.92 -5.77
N PHE A 166 9.02 15.07 -4.76
CA PHE A 166 8.10 14.87 -3.65
C PHE A 166 8.30 15.90 -2.51
N ASN A 167 9.26 16.82 -2.64
CA ASN A 167 9.72 17.71 -1.57
C ASN A 167 10.20 16.89 -0.35
N SER A 168 11.01 15.86 -0.65
CA SER A 168 11.65 14.94 0.30
C SER A 168 13.10 14.67 -0.10
N GLY A 169 13.83 13.90 0.71
CA GLY A 169 15.17 13.42 0.40
C GLY A 169 15.23 12.23 -0.55
N PHE A 170 14.11 11.83 -1.15
CA PHE A 170 14.00 10.55 -1.84
C PHE A 170 13.10 10.65 -3.10
N ASP A 171 13.54 10.00 -4.18
CA ASP A 171 12.73 9.76 -5.39
C ASP A 171 12.92 8.36 -5.99
N LYS A 172 13.73 7.52 -5.31
CA LYS A 172 13.99 6.14 -5.66
C LYS A 172 13.86 5.27 -4.44
N GLY A 173 13.18 4.14 -4.60
CA GLY A 173 13.12 3.13 -3.56
C GLY A 173 12.23 1.96 -3.93
N ASN A 174 12.52 0.82 -3.33
CA ASN A 174 11.73 -0.40 -3.49
C ASN A 174 11.49 -1.02 -2.12
N VAL A 175 10.36 -1.68 -1.99
CA VAL A 175 10.15 -2.70 -0.96
C VAL A 175 10.23 -4.06 -1.62
N ILE A 176 11.04 -4.95 -1.06
CA ILE A 176 11.20 -6.34 -1.49
C ILE A 176 10.63 -7.22 -0.38
N PHE A 177 9.67 -8.06 -0.74
CA PHE A 177 9.16 -9.12 0.10
C PHE A 177 10.04 -10.35 -0.09
N HIS A 178 10.81 -10.68 0.94
CA HIS A 178 11.74 -11.81 0.89
C HIS A 178 11.16 -12.98 1.69
N LEU A 179 10.72 -14.02 0.96
CA LEU A 179 10.13 -15.22 1.54
C LEU A 179 11.21 -16.20 1.98
N ASN A 180 10.97 -16.95 3.06
CA ASN A 180 11.93 -17.91 3.61
C ASN A 180 12.35 -19.02 2.62
N ASN A 181 11.56 -19.26 1.57
CA ASN A 181 11.89 -20.21 0.50
C ASN A 181 12.81 -19.64 -0.59
N GLY A 182 13.30 -18.41 -0.44
CA GLY A 182 14.17 -17.72 -1.40
C GLY A 182 13.43 -17.00 -2.54
N THR A 183 12.10 -17.10 -2.59
CA THR A 183 11.29 -16.32 -3.53
C THR A 183 11.24 -14.86 -3.08
N GLN A 184 11.32 -13.95 -4.05
CA GLN A 184 11.19 -12.52 -3.80
C GLN A 184 10.31 -11.86 -4.84
N PHE A 185 9.64 -10.79 -4.43
CA PHE A 185 8.95 -9.86 -5.33
C PHE A 185 9.02 -8.45 -4.74
N SER A 186 8.81 -7.42 -5.56
CA SER A 186 9.01 -6.05 -5.13
C SER A 186 7.97 -5.08 -5.65
N TYR A 187 7.78 -3.99 -4.93
CA TYR A 187 7.04 -2.81 -5.39
C TYR A 187 7.94 -1.58 -5.35
N ASP A 188 7.84 -0.77 -6.41
CA ASP A 188 8.45 0.56 -6.44
C ASP A 188 7.66 1.50 -5.53
N LEU A 189 8.37 2.08 -4.56
CA LEU A 189 7.79 2.99 -3.57
C LEU A 189 7.39 4.33 -4.19
N PHE A 190 7.94 4.71 -5.34
CA PHE A 190 7.70 5.99 -6.02
C PHE A 190 6.93 5.84 -7.34
N TYR A 191 6.39 4.64 -7.64
CA TYR A 191 5.53 4.40 -8.79
C TYR A 191 4.20 5.15 -8.65
N THR A 192 3.95 6.08 -9.57
CA THR A 192 2.72 6.87 -9.62
C THR A 192 1.72 6.40 -10.68
N GLY A 193 2.03 5.39 -11.49
CA GLY A 193 1.23 5.05 -12.67
C GLY A 193 0.99 6.27 -13.56
N HIS A 194 -0.25 6.51 -13.97
CA HIS A 194 -0.67 7.75 -14.66
C HIS A 194 -1.13 8.87 -13.69
N GLY A 195 -0.83 8.72 -12.40
CA GLY A 195 -1.07 9.71 -11.35
C GLY A 195 -2.38 9.52 -10.59
N GLN A 196 -3.26 8.63 -11.03
CA GLN A 196 -4.54 8.34 -10.36
C GLN A 196 -4.45 7.08 -9.48
N PRO A 197 -5.19 7.01 -8.37
CA PRO A 197 -5.20 5.85 -7.48
C PRO A 197 -5.62 4.55 -8.18
N GLU A 198 -6.55 4.64 -9.14
CA GLU A 198 -6.94 3.49 -9.97
C GLU A 198 -5.74 2.85 -10.70
N ASP A 199 -4.72 3.63 -11.07
CA ASP A 199 -3.55 3.12 -11.79
C ASP A 199 -2.50 2.57 -10.83
N PHE A 200 -2.09 3.36 -9.84
CA PHE A 200 -0.97 2.96 -8.97
C PHE A 200 -1.35 1.93 -7.92
N LEU A 201 -2.64 1.80 -7.56
CA LEU A 201 -3.11 0.73 -6.65
C LEU A 201 -3.35 -0.59 -7.39
N LYS A 202 -3.38 -0.58 -8.73
CA LYS A 202 -3.62 -1.80 -9.54
C LYS A 202 -2.55 -2.86 -9.36
N VAL A 203 -1.37 -2.50 -8.83
CA VAL A 203 -0.30 -3.44 -8.44
C VAL A 203 -0.76 -4.51 -7.43
N TYR A 204 -1.89 -4.30 -6.75
CA TYR A 204 -2.48 -5.23 -5.78
C TYR A 204 -3.61 -6.11 -6.36
N ASN A 205 -3.94 -5.98 -7.64
CA ASN A 205 -5.08 -6.68 -8.23
C ASN A 205 -4.88 -8.21 -8.31
N ASP A 206 -3.65 -8.69 -8.16
CA ASP A 206 -3.34 -10.12 -8.07
C ASP A 206 -3.70 -10.75 -6.72
N ASN A 207 -4.13 -9.92 -5.75
CA ASN A 207 -4.48 -10.33 -4.39
C ASN A 207 -3.41 -11.24 -3.74
N LYS A 208 -2.12 -10.94 -3.99
CA LYS A 208 -1.03 -11.77 -3.49
C LYS A 208 -1.09 -11.90 -1.96
N THR A 209 -1.10 -13.15 -1.50
CA THR A 209 -1.07 -13.51 -0.08
C THR A 209 0.25 -14.18 0.28
N ILE A 210 0.66 -14.01 1.54
CA ILE A 210 1.93 -14.47 2.08
C ILE A 210 1.66 -15.08 3.45
N ASP A 211 2.31 -16.20 3.74
CA ASP A 211 2.41 -16.71 5.09
C ASP A 211 3.18 -15.72 5.96
N SER A 212 2.48 -15.15 6.94
CA SER A 212 2.98 -14.04 7.71
C SER A 212 4.16 -14.41 8.61
N GLU A 213 4.34 -15.68 8.96
CA GLU A 213 5.47 -16.16 9.76
C GLU A 213 6.75 -16.32 8.91
N ASN A 214 6.60 -16.40 7.59
CA ASN A 214 7.64 -16.89 6.67
C ASN A 214 8.19 -15.83 5.71
N PHE A 215 8.29 -14.57 6.15
CA PHE A 215 8.92 -13.51 5.37
C PHE A 215 9.46 -12.35 6.22
N HIS A 216 10.30 -11.53 5.58
CA HIS A 216 10.73 -10.19 6.03
C HIS A 216 10.74 -9.21 4.84
N LEU A 217 10.98 -7.93 5.13
CA LEU A 217 11.06 -6.87 4.14
C LEU A 217 12.50 -6.36 4.03
N ASP A 218 12.98 -6.20 2.80
CA ASP A 218 14.16 -5.40 2.48
C ASP A 218 13.70 -4.13 1.78
N VAL A 219 14.16 -2.97 2.25
CA VAL A 219 13.70 -1.66 1.79
C VAL A 219 14.88 -0.77 1.48
N ASP A 220 14.90 -0.20 0.29
CA ASP A 220 15.91 0.75 -0.15
C ASP A 220 15.29 2.12 -0.40
N LEU A 221 15.94 3.19 0.08
CA LEU A 221 15.58 4.58 -0.16
C LEU A 221 16.81 5.38 -0.58
N SER A 222 16.69 6.13 -1.70
CA SER A 222 17.75 7.00 -2.19
C SER A 222 17.22 8.18 -3.01
N LEU A 223 18.11 9.16 -3.23
CA LEU A 223 17.89 10.27 -4.16
C LEU A 223 18.67 10.02 -5.45
N SER A 224 18.02 10.25 -6.58
CA SER A 224 18.68 10.33 -7.88
C SER A 224 19.62 11.53 -7.88
N LYS A 225 20.94 11.29 -7.94
CA LYS A 225 21.89 12.37 -8.21
C LYS A 225 21.63 12.92 -9.60
N THR A 226 21.29 14.20 -9.70
CA THR A 226 21.40 14.95 -10.96
C THR A 226 22.88 14.99 -11.32
N ILE A 227 23.26 14.34 -12.42
CA ILE A 227 24.62 14.45 -13.01
C ILE A 227 24.66 15.70 -13.87
#